data_AF-A0A919I9H7-F1
#
_entry.id   AF-A0A919I9H7-F1
#
_cell.length_a   1.000
_cell.length_b   1.000
_cell.length_c   1.000
_cell.angle_alpha   90.00
_cell.angle_beta   90.00
_cell.angle_gamma   90.00
#
_symmetry.space_group_name_H-M   'P 1'
#
loop_
_entity.id
_entity.type
_entity.pdbx_description
1 polymer ?
#
loop_
_entity_poly.entity_id
_entity_poly.type
_entity_poly.pdbx_seq_one_letter_code
_entity_poly.pdbx_strand_id
1 'polypeptide(L)'
;MTEVQKSLPKWILIVSGLFALLEIMVSISICVSPQSVLETVDFNAKGVTYLAYMWAARQFALGFIFAFSTLKKSAPMLTVTYVFFLVMFVGDFFIGISQKENSLIISAIVMCIISSAMLFVINKRR
;
A
#
# COMPACT_ATOMS: atom_id res chain seq x y z
N MET A 1 -2.99 -33.66 3.90
CA MET A 1 -1.90 -33.18 4.77
C MET A 1 -2.47 -32.09 5.65
N THR A 2 -2.76 -32.45 6.88
CA THR A 2 -3.33 -31.60 7.94
C THR A 2 -2.21 -30.77 8.57
N GLU A 3 -1.85 -29.68 7.93
CA GLU A 3 -1.14 -28.58 8.61
C GLU A 3 -2.20 -27.82 9.39
N VAL A 4 -2.08 -27.81 10.71
CA VAL A 4 -2.79 -26.87 11.59
C VAL A 4 -2.36 -25.48 11.16
N GLN A 5 -3.06 -24.94 10.15
CA GLN A 5 -2.91 -23.59 9.68
C GLN A 5 -3.33 -22.73 10.88
N LYS A 6 -2.36 -22.28 11.69
CA LYS A 6 -2.56 -21.34 12.78
C LYS A 6 -3.34 -20.19 12.16
N SER A 7 -4.65 -20.18 12.39
CA SER A 7 -5.53 -19.30 11.64
C SER A 7 -5.09 -17.88 11.94
N LEU A 8 -4.85 -17.11 10.87
CA LEU A 8 -4.44 -15.74 11.03
C LEU A 8 -5.50 -15.02 11.89
N PRO A 9 -5.09 -14.27 12.91
CA PRO A 9 -6.01 -13.51 13.74
C PRO A 9 -6.92 -12.66 12.86
N LYS A 10 -8.22 -12.66 13.17
CA LYS A 10 -9.22 -11.91 12.41
C LYS A 10 -8.85 -10.42 12.26
N TRP A 11 -8.19 -9.83 13.27
CA TRP A 11 -7.74 -8.43 13.22
C TRP A 11 -6.68 -8.17 12.14
N ILE A 12 -5.74 -9.10 11.90
CA ILE A 12 -4.73 -8.94 10.82
C ILE A 12 -5.42 -8.94 9.46
N LEU A 13 -6.42 -9.81 9.29
CA LEU A 13 -7.21 -9.87 8.06
C LEU A 13 -8.04 -8.61 7.86
N ILE A 14 -8.61 -8.04 8.93
CA ILE A 14 -9.35 -6.77 8.87
C ILE A 14 -8.41 -5.63 8.45
N VAL A 15 -7.26 -5.48 9.12
CA VAL A 15 -6.27 -4.43 8.79
C VAL A 15 -5.78 -4.57 7.34
N SER A 16 -5.46 -5.79 6.91
CA SER A 16 -5.01 -6.07 5.54
C SER A 16 -6.11 -5.80 4.50
N GLY A 17 -7.37 -6.08 4.84
CA GLY A 17 -8.52 -5.75 4.01
C GLY A 17 -8.78 -4.24 3.90
N LEU A 18 -8.59 -3.49 5.00
CA LEU A 18 -8.68 -2.04 4.98
C LEU A 18 -7.58 -1.43 4.09
N PHE A 19 -6.35 -1.95 4.15
CA PHE A 19 -5.29 -1.54 3.23
C PHE A 19 -5.62 -1.87 1.77
N ALA A 20 -6.17 -3.05 1.51
CA ALA A 20 -6.61 -3.41 0.15
C ALA A 20 -7.61 -2.38 -0.40
N LEU A 21 -8.61 -2.01 0.40
CA LEU A 21 -9.63 -1.05 0.02
C LEU A 21 -9.04 0.35 -0.18
N LEU A 22 -8.19 0.81 0.75
CA LEU A 22 -7.53 2.10 0.66
C LEU A 22 -6.75 2.24 -0.66
N GLU A 23 -5.92 1.27 -0.99
CA GLU A 23 -5.08 1.29 -2.18
C GLU A 23 -5.90 1.28 -3.48
N ILE A 24 -6.98 0.50 -3.52
CA ILE A 24 -7.91 0.48 -4.66
C ILE A 24 -8.62 1.83 -4.80
N MET A 25 -9.09 2.42 -3.69
CA MET A 25 -9.77 3.71 -3.73
C MET A 25 -8.84 4.83 -4.16
N VAL A 26 -7.58 4.84 -3.69
CA VAL A 26 -6.57 5.80 -4.12
C VAL A 26 -6.31 5.68 -5.62
N SER A 27 -6.16 4.45 -6.13
CA SER A 27 -6.01 4.22 -7.58
C SER A 27 -7.17 4.78 -8.39
N ILE A 28 -8.41 4.49 -7.98
CA ILE A 28 -9.60 5.01 -8.66
C ILE A 28 -9.65 6.54 -8.59
N SER A 29 -9.31 7.12 -7.43
CA SER A 29 -9.29 8.56 -7.23
C SER A 29 -8.27 9.24 -8.15
N ILE A 30 -7.07 8.69 -8.29
CA ILE A 30 -6.06 9.21 -9.23
C ILE A 30 -6.55 9.11 -10.69
N CYS A 31 -7.27 8.05 -11.04
CA CYS A 31 -7.78 7.87 -12.41
C CYS A 31 -8.94 8.82 -12.76
N VAL A 32 -9.85 9.05 -11.83
CA VAL A 32 -11.10 9.81 -12.06
C VAL A 32 -10.93 11.30 -11.75
N SER A 33 -10.20 11.62 -10.69
CA SER A 33 -9.98 12.98 -10.18
C SER A 33 -8.55 13.15 -9.67
N PRO A 34 -7.54 13.12 -10.57
CA PRO A 34 -6.14 13.23 -10.18
C PRO A 34 -5.84 14.53 -9.43
N GLN A 35 -6.53 15.62 -9.77
CA GLN A 35 -6.38 16.94 -9.16
C GLN A 35 -6.75 16.97 -7.67
N SER A 36 -7.67 16.11 -7.22
CA SER A 36 -8.04 16.04 -5.80
C SER A 36 -7.06 15.23 -4.94
N VAL A 37 -6.12 14.52 -5.57
CA VAL A 37 -5.08 13.72 -4.87
C VAL A 37 -3.70 14.36 -5.03
N LEU A 38 -3.48 15.04 -6.15
CA LEU A 38 -2.22 15.68 -6.55
C LEU A 38 -2.45 17.18 -6.80
N GLU A 39 -2.88 17.89 -5.76
CA GLU A 39 -3.24 19.32 -5.86
C GLU A 39 -2.06 20.21 -6.29
N THR A 40 -0.82 19.81 -6.01
CA THR A 40 0.40 20.57 -6.32
C THR A 40 0.98 20.28 -7.70
N VAL A 41 0.36 19.39 -8.48
CA VAL A 41 0.89 18.92 -9.77
C VAL A 41 0.14 19.54 -10.96
N ASP A 42 0.89 20.13 -11.89
CA ASP A 42 0.34 20.66 -13.14
C ASP A 42 0.06 19.55 -14.16
N PHE A 43 -1.20 19.17 -14.29
CA PHE A 43 -1.66 18.16 -15.24
C PHE A 43 -1.66 18.62 -16.71
N ASN A 44 -1.43 19.91 -17.00
CA ASN A 44 -1.29 20.39 -18.37
C ASN A 44 0.13 20.16 -18.92
N ALA A 45 1.11 19.86 -18.07
CA ALA A 45 2.46 19.55 -18.50
C ALA A 45 2.53 18.16 -19.16
N LYS A 46 3.27 18.07 -20.28
CA LYS A 46 3.42 16.82 -21.03
C LYS A 46 4.06 15.72 -20.15
N GLY A 47 3.40 14.56 -20.10
CA GLY A 47 3.91 13.37 -19.41
C GLY A 47 3.47 13.22 -17.94
N VAL A 48 2.89 14.26 -17.34
CA VAL A 48 2.42 14.22 -15.94
C VAL A 48 1.24 13.26 -15.76
N THR A 49 0.28 13.27 -16.69
CA THR A 49 -0.85 12.34 -16.69
C THR A 49 -0.40 10.88 -16.80
N TYR A 50 0.67 10.63 -17.55
CA TYR A 50 1.24 9.29 -17.69
C TYR A 50 1.85 8.80 -16.37
N LEU A 51 2.62 9.65 -15.68
CA LEU A 51 3.17 9.34 -14.35
C LEU A 51 2.06 9.11 -13.32
N ALA A 52 0.99 9.90 -13.36
CA ALA A 52 -0.17 9.71 -12.48
C ALA A 52 -0.84 8.35 -12.71
N TYR A 53 -1.01 7.92 -13.97
CA TYR A 53 -1.57 6.59 -14.26
C TYR A 53 -0.62 5.44 -13.91
N MET A 54 0.70 5.60 -14.06
CA MET A 54 1.66 4.63 -13.56
C MET A 54 1.54 4.47 -12.04
N TRP A 55 1.38 5.58 -11.32
CA TRP A 55 1.16 5.56 -9.88
C TRP A 55 -0.18 4.91 -9.52
N ALA A 56 -1.27 5.26 -10.22
CA ALA A 56 -2.58 4.65 -10.02
C ALA A 56 -2.54 3.13 -10.25
N ALA A 57 -1.84 2.67 -11.29
CA ALA A 57 -1.68 1.24 -11.59
C ALA A 57 -0.88 0.53 -10.48
N ARG A 58 0.13 1.20 -9.91
CA ARG A 58 0.91 0.69 -8.76
C ARG A 58 0.03 0.50 -7.53
N GLN A 59 -0.78 1.50 -7.16
CA GLN A 59 -1.71 1.39 -6.02
C GLN A 59 -2.78 0.32 -6.26
N PHE A 60 -3.28 0.20 -7.49
CA PHE A 60 -4.21 -0.88 -7.84
C PHE A 60 -3.60 -2.27 -7.65
N ALA A 61 -2.38 -2.48 -8.14
CA ALA A 61 -1.69 -3.76 -8.04
C ALA A 61 -1.47 -4.18 -6.58
N LEU A 62 -1.04 -3.25 -5.71
CA LEU A 62 -0.90 -3.52 -4.29
C LEU A 62 -2.22 -3.81 -3.60
N GLY A 63 -3.25 -3.01 -3.90
CA GLY A 63 -4.60 -3.23 -3.37
C GLY A 63 -5.13 -4.61 -3.74
N PHE A 64 -4.90 -5.05 -4.98
CA PHE A 64 -5.28 -6.38 -5.44
C PHE A 64 -4.50 -7.50 -4.74
N ILE A 65 -3.18 -7.37 -4.58
CA ILE A 65 -2.36 -8.36 -3.87
C ILE A 65 -2.77 -8.44 -2.39
N PHE A 66 -3.08 -7.31 -1.75
CA PHE A 66 -3.63 -7.29 -0.39
C PHE A 66 -5.00 -7.95 -0.29
N ALA A 67 -5.92 -7.64 -1.21
CA ALA A 67 -7.24 -8.26 -1.26
C ALA A 67 -7.10 -9.79 -1.41
N PHE A 68 -6.31 -10.24 -2.38
CA PHE A 68 -6.13 -11.66 -2.67
C PHE A 68 -5.42 -12.41 -1.53
N SER A 69 -4.38 -11.82 -0.94
CA SER A 69 -3.68 -12.42 0.20
C SER A 69 -4.55 -12.50 1.45
N THR A 70 -5.43 -11.52 1.66
CA THR A 70 -6.45 -11.53 2.74
C THR A 70 -7.50 -12.62 2.50
N LEU A 71 -8.01 -12.76 1.28
CA LEU A 71 -9.00 -13.79 0.91
C LEU A 71 -8.43 -15.21 1.06
N LYS A 72 -7.19 -15.43 0.62
CA LYS A 72 -6.51 -16.72 0.77
C LYS A 72 -6.09 -17.04 2.21
N LYS A 73 -6.16 -16.08 3.14
CA LYS A 73 -5.73 -16.23 4.55
C LYS A 73 -4.33 -16.84 4.68
N SER A 74 -3.44 -16.51 3.75
CA SER A 74 -2.12 -17.11 3.67
C SER A 74 -1.08 -16.20 4.35
N ALA A 75 -0.52 -16.67 5.46
CA ALA A 75 0.55 -15.96 6.18
C ALA A 75 1.78 -15.64 5.31
N PRO A 76 2.38 -16.58 4.54
CA PRO A 76 3.53 -16.25 3.71
C PRO A 76 3.20 -15.25 2.62
N MET A 77 1.97 -15.29 2.08
CA MET A 77 1.55 -14.33 1.06
C MET A 77 1.39 -12.92 1.64
N LEU A 78 0.76 -12.79 2.81
CA LEU A 78 0.64 -11.51 3.51
C LEU A 78 2.01 -10.93 3.88
N THR A 79 2.97 -11.75 4.33
CA THR A 79 4.34 -11.27 4.61
C THR A 79 4.95 -10.64 3.36
N VAL A 80 4.88 -11.31 2.21
CA VAL A 80 5.41 -10.76 0.95
C VAL A 80 4.69 -9.46 0.59
N THR A 81 3.36 -9.42 0.70
CA THR A 81 2.60 -8.20 0.44
C THR A 81 3.04 -7.02 1.33
N TYR A 82 3.22 -7.24 2.63
CA TYR A 82 3.68 -6.19 3.54
C TYR A 82 5.14 -5.77 3.26
N VAL A 83 6.01 -6.68 2.82
CA VAL A 83 7.36 -6.30 2.37
C VAL A 83 7.29 -5.38 1.14
N PHE A 84 6.49 -5.73 0.13
CA PHE A 84 6.30 -4.87 -1.04
C PHE A 84 5.72 -3.50 -0.66
N PHE A 85 4.72 -3.49 0.23
CA PHE A 85 4.14 -2.27 0.78
C PHE A 85 5.19 -1.41 1.49
N LEU A 86 6.02 -2.01 2.34
CA LEU A 86 7.11 -1.32 3.02
C LEU A 86 8.11 -0.70 2.04
N VAL A 87 8.60 -1.48 1.06
CA VAL A 87 9.54 -1.00 0.04
C VAL A 87 8.95 0.19 -0.73
N MET A 88 7.67 0.12 -1.07
CA MET A 88 7.01 1.21 -1.78
C MET A 88 6.94 2.49 -0.94
N PHE A 89 6.51 2.41 0.33
CA PHE A 89 6.43 3.59 1.19
C PHE A 89 7.79 4.15 1.58
N VAL A 90 8.84 3.33 1.62
CA VAL A 90 10.22 3.82 1.70
C VAL A 90 10.60 4.64 0.46
N GLY A 91 10.20 4.18 -0.73
CA GLY A 91 10.35 4.96 -1.97
C GLY A 91 9.60 6.29 -1.91
N ASP A 92 8.32 6.26 -1.51
CA ASP A 92 7.49 7.46 -1.39
C ASP A 92 8.05 8.43 -0.33
N PHE A 93 8.67 7.93 0.75
CA PHE A 93 9.37 8.75 1.72
C PHE A 93 10.53 9.55 1.10
N PHE A 94 11.38 8.91 0.29
CA PHE A 94 12.47 9.61 -0.41
C PHE A 94 11.94 10.62 -1.43
N ILE A 95 10.87 10.26 -2.15
CA ILE A 95 10.20 11.20 -3.07
C ILE A 95 9.67 12.42 -2.29
N GLY A 96 9.08 12.20 -1.11
CA GLY A 96 8.55 13.26 -0.27
C GLY A 96 9.62 14.23 0.21
N ILE A 97 10.79 13.70 0.61
CA ILE A 97 11.96 14.51 0.95
C ILE A 97 12.42 15.33 -0.27
N SER A 98 12.51 14.69 -1.44
CA SER A 98 12.95 15.36 -2.67
C SER A 98 12.00 16.46 -3.11
N GLN A 99 10.68 16.29 -2.92
CA GLN A 99 9.66 17.26 -3.27
C GLN A 99 9.34 18.26 -2.14
N LYS A 100 9.93 18.08 -0.95
CA LYS A 100 9.65 18.86 0.27
C LYS A 100 8.17 18.87 0.67
N GLU A 101 7.47 17.77 0.37
CA GLU A 101 6.04 17.60 0.63
C GLU A 101 5.82 16.92 1.99
N ASN A 102 5.56 17.72 3.02
CA ASN A 102 5.41 17.24 4.40
C ASN A 102 4.29 16.20 4.55
N SER A 103 3.20 16.34 3.79
CA SER A 103 2.07 15.39 3.80
C SER A 103 2.51 13.99 3.34
N LEU A 104 3.28 13.91 2.25
CA LEU A 104 3.81 12.66 1.72
C LEU A 104 4.82 12.03 2.68
N ILE A 105 5.69 12.84 3.31
CA ILE A 105 6.66 12.37 4.29
C ILE A 105 5.96 11.76 5.51
N ILE A 106 4.99 12.46 6.10
CA ILE A 106 4.27 12.01 7.29
C ILE A 106 3.50 10.71 7.00
N SER A 107 2.74 10.68 5.90
CA SER A 107 1.99 9.49 5.50
C SER A 107 2.92 8.30 5.23
N ALA A 108 4.05 8.50 4.56
CA ALA A 108 5.02 7.45 4.30
C ALA A 108 5.66 6.89 5.58
N ILE A 109 6.02 7.74 6.55
CA ILE A 109 6.55 7.29 7.85
C ILE A 109 5.51 6.44 8.58
N VAL A 110 4.26 6.92 8.67
CA VAL A 110 3.18 6.21 9.37
C VAL A 110 2.96 4.84 8.74
N MET A 111 2.91 4.76 7.41
CA MET A 111 2.72 3.49 6.70
C MET A 111 3.92 2.55 6.85
N CYS A 112 5.15 3.07 6.88
CA CYS A 112 6.34 2.27 7.17
C CYS A 112 6.31 1.66 8.57
N ILE A 113 5.89 2.44 9.58
CA ILE A 113 5.75 1.97 10.97
C ILE A 113 4.69 0.86 11.04
N ILE A 114 3.51 1.08 10.46
CA ILE A 114 2.43 0.10 10.49
C ILE A 114 2.86 -1.18 9.76
N SER A 115 3.45 -1.06 8.56
CA SER A 115 3.92 -2.23 7.80
C SER A 115 4.98 -3.03 8.56
N SER A 116 5.95 -2.35 9.18
CA SER A 116 7.00 -3.00 9.97
C SER A 116 6.42 -3.70 11.21
N ALA A 117 5.46 -3.08 11.89
CA ALA A 117 4.76 -3.69 13.02
C ALA A 117 3.97 -4.94 12.59
N MET A 118 3.28 -4.87 11.45
CA MET A 118 2.52 -6.00 10.89
C MET A 118 3.45 -7.15 10.49
N LEU A 119 4.59 -6.86 9.84
CA LEU A 119 5.61 -7.86 9.51
C LEU A 119 6.16 -8.52 10.77
N PHE A 120 6.49 -7.75 11.80
CA PHE A 120 6.99 -8.27 13.08
C PHE A 120 5.98 -9.22 13.74
N VAL A 121 4.70 -8.84 13.77
CA VAL A 121 3.65 -9.66 14.38
C VAL A 121 3.38 -10.94 13.59
N ILE A 122 3.41 -10.89 12.27
CA ILE A 122 3.24 -12.08 11.41
C ILE A 122 4.43 -13.02 11.59
N ASN A 123 5.66 -12.49 11.59
CA ASN A 123 6.88 -13.30 11.70
C ASN A 123 7.04 -13.92 13.09
N LYS A 124 6.70 -13.20 14.17
CA LYS A 124 6.72 -13.73 15.55
C LYS A 124 5.74 -14.90 15.75
N ARG A 125 4.73 -15.05 14.89
CA ARG A 125 3.70 -16.10 14.98
C ARG A 125 3.96 -17.31 14.09
N ARG A 126 4.91 -17.20 13.16
CA ARG A 126 5.37 -18.30 12.31
C ARG A 126 6.23 -19.25 13.12
#